data_AF-A0A932R3N6-F1
#
_entry.id   AF-A0A932R3N6-F1
#
_cell.length_a   1.000
_cell.length_b   1.000
_cell.length_c   1.000
_cell.angle_alpha   90.00
_cell.angle_beta   90.00
_cell.angle_gamma   90.00
#
_symmetry.space_group_name_H-M   'P 1'
#
loop_
_entity.id
_entity.type
_entity.pdbx_description
1 polymer ?
#
loop_
_entity_poly.entity_id
_entity_poly.type
_entity_poly.pdbx_seq_one_letter_code
_entity_poly.pdbx_strand_id
1 'polypeptide(L)'
;MNTKRTFRELALDIGRRSPCKIQVGAVLSDRKGRVISWGWNHYDDAHKSTVHAEEYAFKRANPDRIKTGGITLTVAGSHCNNHTSVYSRPCIGRCLKLVLKHKIKIIEYTTREGGWEKITVSSIK
;
A
#
# COMPACT_ATOMS: atom_id res chain seq x y z
N MET A 1 -5.12 -0.25 26.26
CA MET A 1 -5.01 -0.83 24.89
C MET A 1 -5.05 0.31 23.89
N ASN A 2 -3.93 0.63 23.24
CA ASN A 2 -3.79 1.79 22.34
C ASN A 2 -4.62 1.60 21.05
N THR A 3 -5.84 2.14 21.01
CA THR A 3 -6.83 2.02 19.92
C THR A 3 -6.60 2.98 18.75
N LYS A 4 -5.37 3.44 18.51
CA LYS A 4 -5.06 4.33 17.37
C LYS A 4 -3.77 3.93 16.65
N ARG A 5 -3.67 2.68 16.18
CA ARG A 5 -2.66 2.37 15.16
C ARG A 5 -2.98 3.18 13.92
N THR A 6 -2.06 4.03 13.49
CA THR A 6 -2.17 4.79 12.25
C THR A 6 -2.14 3.83 11.05
N PHE A 7 -2.68 4.23 9.89
CA PHE A 7 -2.59 3.41 8.67
C PHE A 7 -1.13 3.19 8.25
N ARG A 8 -0.25 4.12 8.61
CA ARG A 8 1.20 4.07 8.41
C ARG A 8 1.84 2.93 9.19
N GLU A 9 1.57 2.86 10.49
CA GLU A 9 2.01 1.75 11.34
C GLU A 9 1.42 0.42 10.89
N LEU A 10 0.14 0.42 10.48
CA LEU A 10 -0.50 -0.78 9.95
C LEU A 10 0.18 -1.25 8.65
N ALA A 11 0.54 -0.33 7.75
CA ALA A 11 1.25 -0.69 6.52
C ALA A 11 2.62 -1.29 6.81
N LEU A 12 3.37 -0.75 7.79
CA LEU A 12 4.63 -1.33 8.24
C LEU A 12 4.45 -2.73 8.85
N ASP A 13 3.45 -2.90 9.73
CA ASP A 13 3.16 -4.18 10.38
C ASP A 13 2.71 -5.26 9.38
N ILE A 14 1.88 -4.87 8.40
CA ILE A 14 1.48 -5.76 7.30
C ILE A 14 2.68 -6.10 6.42
N GLY A 15 3.55 -5.14 6.13
CA GLY A 15 4.76 -5.36 5.33
C GLY A 15 5.65 -6.45 5.91
N ARG A 16 5.79 -6.54 7.24
CA ARG A 16 6.58 -7.58 7.93
C ARG A 16 6.16 -9.02 7.62
N ARG A 17 4.93 -9.23 7.12
CA ARG A 17 4.44 -10.55 6.69
C ARG A 17 5.02 -10.99 5.34
N SER A 18 5.66 -10.08 4.61
CA SER A 18 6.28 -10.38 3.33
C SER A 18 7.48 -11.30 3.50
N PRO A 19 7.56 -12.40 2.74
CA PRO A 19 8.73 -13.26 2.71
C PRO A 19 9.89 -12.65 1.90
N CYS A 20 9.70 -11.49 1.27
CA CYS A 20 10.70 -10.86 0.41
C CYS A 20 11.76 -10.09 1.21
N LYS A 21 12.98 -9.94 0.64
CA LYS A 21 14.07 -9.13 1.22
C LYS A 21 13.65 -7.67 1.45
N ILE A 22 12.88 -7.12 0.51
CA ILE A 22 12.19 -5.85 0.65
C ILE A 22 10.74 -6.16 0.98
N GLN A 23 10.36 -5.82 2.20
CA GLN A 23 9.04 -6.05 2.75
C GLN A 23 8.20 -4.82 2.53
N VAL A 24 7.21 -4.92 1.65
CA VAL A 24 6.28 -3.83 1.32
C VAL A 24 4.89 -4.22 1.80
N GLY A 25 4.25 -3.32 2.54
CA GLY A 25 2.86 -3.41 2.95
C GLY A 25 2.05 -2.25 2.37
N ALA A 26 0.80 -2.52 2.04
CA ALA A 26 -0.15 -1.56 1.50
C ALA A 26 -1.47 -1.66 2.26
N VAL A 27 -2.08 -0.51 2.53
CA VAL A 27 -3.36 -0.39 3.21
C VAL A 27 -4.25 0.53 2.38
N LEU A 28 -5.47 0.08 2.12
CA LEU A 28 -6.53 0.89 1.53
C LEU A 28 -7.47 1.34 2.64
N SER A 29 -7.72 2.65 2.73
CA SER A 29 -8.66 3.22 3.70
C SER A 29 -9.69 4.12 3.02
N ASP A 30 -10.91 4.13 3.56
CA ASP A 30 -11.97 5.02 3.07
C ASP A 30 -11.86 6.43 3.69
N ARG A 31 -12.61 7.39 3.13
CA ARG A 31 -12.69 8.77 3.65
C ARG A 31 -13.15 8.88 5.11
N LYS A 32 -13.78 7.85 5.66
CA LYS A 32 -14.23 7.80 7.06
C LYS A 32 -13.13 7.25 7.99
N GLY A 33 -11.92 7.01 7.48
CA GLY A 33 -10.83 6.47 8.26
C GLY A 33 -11.01 5.00 8.61
N ARG A 34 -11.70 4.22 7.78
CA ARG A 34 -11.83 2.78 7.98
C ARG A 34 -11.00 2.02 6.95
N VAL A 35 -10.29 1.01 7.41
CA VAL A 35 -9.57 0.10 6.52
C VAL A 35 -10.57 -0.64 5.63
N ILE A 36 -10.31 -0.62 4.33
CA ILE A 36 -11.05 -1.37 3.30
C ILE A 36 -10.40 -2.73 3.10
N SER A 37 -9.08 -2.72 2.91
CA SER A 37 -8.27 -3.89 2.61
C SER A 37 -6.80 -3.57 2.88
N TRP A 38 -5.97 -4.60 2.89
CA TRP A 38 -4.53 -4.50 3.04
C TRP A 38 -3.85 -5.66 2.30
N GLY A 39 -2.58 -5.49 1.99
CA GLY A 39 -1.77 -6.49 1.30
C GLY A 39 -0.29 -6.27 1.55
N TRP A 40 0.50 -7.31 1.34
CA TRP A 40 1.95 -7.27 1.35
C TRP A 40 2.48 -7.90 0.07
N ASN A 41 3.70 -7.51 -0.33
CA ASN A 41 4.33 -8.11 -1.50
C ASN A 41 4.74 -9.56 -1.20
N HIS A 42 4.64 -10.42 -2.19
CA HIS A 42 5.06 -11.82 -2.08
C HIS A 42 5.39 -12.35 -3.47
N TYR A 43 6.12 -13.46 -3.51
CA TYR A 43 6.30 -14.21 -4.74
C TYR A 43 5.09 -15.12 -4.93
N ASP A 44 4.55 -15.13 -6.15
CA ASP A 44 3.48 -16.03 -6.55
C ASP A 44 4.09 -17.15 -7.38
N ASP A 45 4.22 -18.32 -6.76
CA ASP A 45 4.79 -19.52 -7.37
C ASP A 45 3.97 -20.01 -8.58
N ALA A 46 2.65 -19.85 -8.57
CA ALA A 46 1.78 -20.32 -9.64
C ALA A 46 2.02 -19.55 -10.94
N HIS A 47 2.29 -18.25 -10.84
CA HIS A 47 2.55 -17.37 -11.98
C HIS A 47 4.04 -17.02 -12.14
N LYS A 48 4.91 -17.60 -11.31
CA LYS A 48 6.36 -17.32 -11.26
C LYS A 48 6.67 -15.82 -11.26
N SER A 49 5.87 -15.03 -10.55
CA SER A 49 5.92 -13.57 -10.62
C SER A 49 5.80 -12.91 -9.26
N THR A 50 6.38 -11.72 -9.09
CA THR A 50 6.24 -10.95 -7.85
C THR A 50 4.91 -10.20 -7.85
N VAL A 51 4.09 -10.47 -6.84
CA VAL A 51 2.86 -9.73 -6.55
C VAL A 51 3.21 -8.53 -5.68
N HIS A 52 2.79 -7.36 -6.12
CA HIS A 52 2.99 -6.11 -5.39
C HIS A 52 1.99 -5.98 -4.24
N ALA A 53 2.38 -5.29 -3.18
CA ALA A 53 1.53 -5.11 -1.99
C ALA A 53 0.22 -4.40 -2.33
N GLU A 54 0.28 -3.39 -3.19
CA GLU A 54 -0.86 -2.61 -3.65
C GLU A 54 -1.81 -3.47 -4.47
N GLU A 55 -1.27 -4.27 -5.39
CA GLU A 55 -2.08 -5.18 -6.21
C GLU A 55 -2.81 -6.19 -5.32
N TYR A 56 -2.12 -6.75 -4.34
CA TYR A 56 -2.73 -7.69 -3.41
C TYR A 56 -3.83 -7.03 -2.57
N ALA A 57 -3.61 -5.79 -2.11
CA ALA A 57 -4.62 -5.02 -1.39
C ALA A 57 -5.86 -4.76 -2.26
N PHE A 58 -5.70 -4.39 -3.53
CA PHE A 58 -6.80 -4.18 -4.47
C PHE A 58 -7.55 -5.47 -4.80
N LYS A 59 -6.84 -6.58 -5.06
CA LYS A 59 -7.45 -7.88 -5.35
C LYS A 59 -8.36 -8.37 -4.21
N ARG A 60 -7.99 -8.09 -2.96
CA ARG A 60 -8.74 -8.47 -1.76
C ARG A 60 -9.83 -7.47 -1.37
N ALA A 61 -9.82 -6.27 -1.94
CA ALA A 61 -10.72 -5.21 -1.52
C ALA A 61 -12.14 -5.47 -2.02
N ASN A 62 -13.12 -5.20 -1.16
CA ASN A 62 -14.53 -5.30 -1.53
C ASN A 62 -14.85 -4.25 -2.62
N PRO A 63 -15.32 -4.66 -3.81
CA PRO A 63 -15.59 -3.75 -4.93
C PRO A 63 -16.56 -2.62 -4.59
N ASP A 64 -17.58 -2.88 -3.77
CA ASP A 64 -18.59 -1.88 -3.42
C ASP A 64 -18.01 -0.79 -2.52
N ARG A 65 -17.11 -1.16 -1.60
CA ARG A 65 -16.39 -0.16 -0.79
C ARG A 65 -15.45 0.68 -1.63
N ILE A 66 -14.84 0.09 -2.66
CA ILE A 66 -13.96 0.83 -3.57
C ILE A 66 -14.74 1.85 -4.43
N LYS A 67 -15.96 1.50 -4.86
CA LYS A 67 -16.80 2.40 -5.68
C LYS A 67 -17.23 3.67 -4.94
N THR A 68 -17.29 3.66 -3.60
CA THR A 68 -17.73 4.83 -2.81
C THR A 68 -16.80 6.05 -2.90
N GLY A 69 -15.61 5.89 -3.48
CA GLY A 69 -14.67 6.98 -3.78
C GLY A 69 -14.02 7.60 -2.54
N GLY A 70 -12.99 8.40 -2.78
CA GLY A 70 -12.24 9.05 -1.68
C GLY A 70 -11.38 8.09 -0.88
N ILE A 71 -10.78 7.11 -1.56
CA ILE A 71 -9.89 6.13 -0.96
C ILE A 71 -8.48 6.72 -0.87
N THR A 72 -7.81 6.39 0.22
CA THR A 72 -6.39 6.62 0.42
C THR A 72 -5.65 5.29 0.37
N LEU A 73 -4.55 5.27 -0.39
CA LEU A 73 -3.62 4.16 -0.43
C LEU A 73 -2.38 4.54 0.38
N THR A 74 -2.11 3.81 1.46
CA THR A 74 -0.91 3.99 2.29
C THR A 74 0.03 2.82 2.04
N VAL A 75 1.26 3.09 1.60
CA VAL A 75 2.27 2.09 1.27
C VAL A 75 3.50 2.29 2.14
N ALA A 76 4.01 1.22 2.73
CA ALA A 76 5.24 1.25 3.49
C ALA A 76 6.16 0.16 3.00
N GLY A 77 7.44 0.44 2.92
CA GLY A 77 8.45 -0.59 2.67
C GLY A 77 9.59 -0.50 3.65
N SER A 78 10.12 -1.65 4.01
CA SER A 78 11.29 -1.79 4.87
C SER A 78 12.14 -3.00 4.47
N HIS A 79 13.41 -3.00 4.85
CA HIS A 79 14.26 -4.19 4.73
C HIS A 79 13.89 -5.23 5.79
N CYS A 80 13.84 -6.52 5.43
CA CYS A 80 13.54 -7.60 6.37
C CYS A 80 14.56 -7.74 7.52
N ASN A 81 15.85 -7.42 7.27
CA ASN A 81 16.91 -7.65 8.24
C ASN A 81 17.04 -6.51 9.26
N ASN A 82 17.02 -5.25 8.78
CA ASN A 82 17.32 -4.07 9.60
C ASN A 82 16.10 -3.18 9.84
N HIS A 83 14.94 -3.54 9.27
CA HIS A 83 13.72 -2.73 9.30
C HIS A 83 13.89 -1.29 8.80
N THR A 84 14.99 -1.00 8.10
CA THR A 84 15.26 0.31 7.51
C THR A 84 14.24 0.60 6.43
N SER A 85 13.60 1.77 6.53
CA SER A 85 12.59 2.21 5.58
C SER A 85 13.16 2.32 4.17
N VAL A 86 12.40 1.86 3.19
CA VAL A 86 12.76 2.00 1.77
C VAL A 86 11.76 2.87 1.04
N TYR A 87 12.26 3.49 -0.03
CA TYR A 87 11.42 4.22 -0.96
C TYR A 87 10.40 3.27 -1.59
N SER A 88 9.13 3.48 -1.31
CA SER A 88 8.05 2.55 -1.64
C SER A 88 6.96 3.18 -2.49
N ARG A 89 7.34 4.14 -3.35
CA ARG A 89 6.40 4.74 -4.28
C ARG A 89 5.83 3.66 -5.22
N PRO A 90 4.50 3.64 -5.44
CA PRO A 90 3.88 2.68 -6.34
C PRO A 90 4.49 2.72 -7.74
N CYS A 91 4.68 1.54 -8.34
CA CYS A 91 5.27 1.46 -9.67
C CYS A 91 4.36 2.09 -10.73
N ILE A 92 4.97 2.76 -11.72
CA ILE A 92 4.26 3.48 -12.80
C ILE A 92 3.47 2.49 -13.68
N GLY A 93 3.98 1.27 -13.86
CA GLY A 93 3.41 0.31 -14.81
C GLY A 93 2.13 -0.41 -14.36
N ARG A 94 2.09 -0.94 -13.12
CA ARG A 94 0.99 -1.80 -12.64
C ARG A 94 0.17 -1.14 -11.54
N CYS A 95 0.82 -0.74 -10.45
CA CYS A 95 0.14 -0.17 -9.28
C CYS A 95 -0.53 1.16 -9.61
N LEU A 96 0.13 2.04 -10.37
CA LEU A 96 -0.45 3.32 -10.76
C LEU A 96 -1.70 3.15 -11.66
N LYS A 97 -1.72 2.16 -12.55
CA LYS A 97 -2.92 1.85 -13.35
C LYS A 97 -4.10 1.43 -12.48
N LEU A 98 -3.86 0.64 -11.42
CA LEU A 98 -4.90 0.27 -10.46
C LEU A 98 -5.41 1.48 -9.68
N VAL A 99 -4.50 2.34 -9.23
CA VAL A 99 -4.84 3.61 -8.55
C VAL A 99 -5.76 4.47 -9.44
N LEU A 100 -5.42 4.65 -10.71
CA LEU A 100 -6.21 5.42 -11.66
C LEU A 100 -7.56 4.75 -11.94
N LYS A 101 -7.58 3.44 -12.18
CA LYS A 101 -8.79 2.64 -12.41
C LYS A 101 -9.78 2.75 -11.26
N HIS A 102 -9.28 2.72 -10.02
CA HIS A 102 -10.09 2.77 -8.81
C HIS A 102 -10.31 4.20 -8.25
N LYS A 103 -9.90 5.23 -8.99
CA LYS A 103 -10.08 6.65 -8.63
C LYS A 103 -9.59 6.98 -7.22
N ILE A 104 -8.44 6.40 -6.84
CA ILE A 104 -7.78 6.73 -5.57
C ILE A 104 -7.43 8.22 -5.58
N LYS A 105 -7.70 8.91 -4.46
CA LYS A 105 -7.43 10.35 -4.37
C LYS A 105 -6.03 10.64 -3.84
N ILE A 106 -5.61 9.86 -2.85
CA ILE A 106 -4.41 10.11 -2.06
C ILE A 106 -3.57 8.85 -2.04
N ILE A 107 -2.28 9.01 -2.30
CA ILE A 107 -1.28 7.97 -2.06
C ILE A 107 -0.30 8.51 -1.03
N GLU A 108 -0.11 7.77 0.06
CA GLU A 108 0.95 7.99 1.03
C GLU A 108 1.99 6.90 0.87
N TYR A 109 3.27 7.25 0.87
CA TYR A 109 4.35 6.26 0.80
C TYR A 109 5.55 6.64 1.66
N THR A 110 6.36 5.64 2.04
CA THR A 110 7.60 5.85 2.80
C THR A 110 8.76 6.32 1.91
N THR A 111 9.58 7.23 2.44
CA THR A 111 10.85 7.68 1.82
C THR A 111 12.05 6.90 2.36
N ARG A 112 13.22 7.05 1.72
CA ARG A 112 14.47 6.40 2.16
C ARG A 112 14.93 6.86 3.55
N GLU A 113 14.57 8.08 3.94
CA GLU A 113 14.91 8.65 5.25
C GLU A 113 13.94 8.21 6.35
N GLY A 114 12.98 7.34 6.05
CA GLY A 114 11.93 6.93 6.98
C GLY A 114 10.80 7.96 7.16
N GLY A 115 10.84 9.03 6.38
CA GLY A 115 9.74 9.99 6.26
C GLY A 115 8.55 9.43 5.48
N TRP A 116 7.48 10.22 5.44
CA TRP A 116 6.27 9.92 4.70
C TRP A 116 5.98 11.03 3.72
N GLU A 117 5.83 10.68 2.45
CA GLU A 117 5.33 11.58 1.43
C GLU A 117 3.89 11.26 1.09
N LYS A 118 3.16 12.29 0.69
CA LYS A 118 1.78 12.20 0.26
C LYS A 118 1.65 12.87 -1.10
N ILE A 119 1.03 12.16 -2.04
CA ILE A 119 0.73 12.71 -3.36
C ILE A 119 -0.78 12.61 -3.60
N THR A 120 -1.34 13.67 -4.14
CA THR A 120 -2.72 13.68 -4.62
C THR A 120 -2.70 13.25 -6.08
N VAL A 121 -3.48 12.22 -6.42
CA VAL A 121 -3.48 11.63 -7.78
C VAL A 121 -3.92 12.65 -8.84
N SER A 122 -4.71 13.66 -8.46
CA SER A 122 -5.07 14.79 -9.33
C SER A 122 -3.88 15.61 -9.85
N SER A 123 -2.70 15.48 -9.25
CA SER A 123 -1.46 16.16 -9.66
C SER A 123 -0.56 15.28 -10.53
N ILE A 124 -0.92 14.03 -10.79
CA ILE A 124 -0.18 13.12 -11.67
C ILE A 124 -0.82 13.24 -13.06
N LYS A 125 -0.36 14.21 -13.85
CA LYS A 125 -0.68 14.32 -15.28
C LYS A 125 0.21 13.41 -16.10
#